data_AF-A0A1B6LFE2-F1
#
_entry.id   AF-A0A1B6LFE2-F1
#
_cell.length_a   1.000
_cell.length_b   1.000
_cell.length_c   1.000
_cell.angle_alpha   90.00
_cell.angle_beta   90.00
_cell.angle_gamma   90.00
#
_symmetry.space_group_name_H-M   'P 1'
#
loop_
_entity.id
_entity.type
_entity.pdbx_description
1 polymer ?
#
loop_
_entity_poly.entity_id
_entity_poly.type
_entity_poly.pdbx_seq_one_letter_code
_entity_poly.pdbx_strand_id
1 'polypeptide(L)'
;MTSAISRFSLIKSLVLKSEHNLIKKEFIHISSLRAKAKLIDGREIANTILSELRQETDEWVAQGNRRPQLTAILVGEDPASTTYVKNKMKAAKQVGIKTRTIHCLTTISEKDLLQHIHLLNNDPEVDGILVQLPIPDHITERAICNAVAPSKDVDGFNIVNVGRFCLDMKTLVPCTPLGVQE
;
A
#
# COMPACT_ATOMS: atom_id res chain seq x y z
N MET A 1 31.71 -39.45 -35.23
CA MET A 1 30.75 -38.75 -34.33
C MET A 1 29.58 -38.12 -35.11
N THR A 2 29.06 -38.77 -36.15
CA THR A 2 28.00 -38.18 -37.02
C THR A 2 26.69 -38.98 -37.02
N SER A 3 26.64 -40.15 -36.38
CA SER A 3 25.43 -41.00 -36.35
C SER A 3 24.54 -40.81 -35.12
N ALA A 4 25.07 -40.32 -33.99
CA ALA A 4 24.30 -40.13 -32.76
C ALA A 4 23.41 -38.87 -32.81
N ILE A 5 23.90 -37.78 -33.41
CA ILE A 5 23.16 -36.51 -33.52
C ILE A 5 21.95 -36.65 -34.47
N SER A 6 22.10 -37.43 -35.55
CA SER A 6 21.02 -37.70 -36.51
C SER A 6 19.86 -38.51 -35.89
N ARG A 7 20.16 -39.49 -35.01
CA ARG A 7 19.13 -40.28 -34.32
C ARG A 7 18.34 -39.46 -33.29
N PHE A 8 18.96 -38.51 -32.60
CA PHE A 8 18.25 -37.62 -31.67
C PHE A 8 17.31 -36.64 -32.38
N SER A 9 17.68 -36.16 -33.58
CA SER A 9 16.80 -35.31 -34.40
C SER A 9 15.55 -36.07 -34.89
N LEU A 10 15.72 -37.33 -35.31
CA LEU A 10 14.61 -38.17 -35.78
C LEU A 10 13.61 -38.48 -34.65
N ILE A 11 14.11 -38.78 -33.44
CA ILE A 11 13.27 -39.04 -32.26
C ILE A 11 12.50 -37.79 -31.84
N LYS A 12 13.13 -36.60 -31.82
CA LYS A 12 12.42 -35.33 -31.56
C LYS A 12 11.33 -35.05 -32.59
N SER A 13 11.60 -35.32 -33.88
CA SER A 13 10.61 -35.17 -34.96
C SER A 13 9.43 -36.13 -34.82
N LEU A 14 9.68 -37.37 -34.39
CA LEU A 14 8.62 -38.38 -34.22
C LEU A 14 7.75 -38.09 -32.99
N VAL A 15 8.33 -37.63 -31.88
CA VAL A 15 7.58 -37.21 -30.67
C VAL A 15 6.71 -35.98 -30.98
N LEU A 16 7.25 -34.98 -31.67
CA LEU A 16 6.49 -33.79 -32.05
C LEU A 16 5.36 -34.11 -33.05
N LYS A 17 5.56 -35.06 -33.97
CA LYS A 17 4.52 -35.48 -34.91
C LYS A 17 3.44 -36.36 -34.28
N SER A 18 3.76 -37.16 -33.26
CA SER A 18 2.74 -37.92 -32.53
C SER A 18 1.86 -37.00 -31.67
N GLU A 19 2.42 -35.95 -31.09
CA GLU A 19 1.64 -34.98 -30.29
C GLU A 19 0.71 -34.13 -31.17
N HIS A 20 1.14 -33.75 -32.37
CA HIS A 20 0.31 -32.93 -33.25
C HIS A 20 -0.92 -33.63 -33.86
N ASN A 21 -0.99 -34.96 -33.86
CA ASN A 21 -2.13 -35.72 -34.40
C ASN A 21 -3.11 -36.23 -33.34
N LEU A 22 -2.79 -36.09 -32.04
CA LEU A 22 -3.67 -36.45 -30.93
C LEU A 22 -4.44 -35.25 -30.34
N ILE A 23 -4.07 -34.01 -30.69
CA ILE A 23 -4.68 -32.79 -30.11
C ILE A 23 -5.74 -32.17 -31.06
N LYS A 24 -6.19 -32.89 -32.10
CA LYS A 24 -7.22 -32.41 -33.04
C LYS A 24 -8.64 -32.92 -32.81
N LYS A 25 -8.90 -33.66 -31.73
CA LYS A 25 -10.25 -34.11 -31.37
C LYS A 25 -10.43 -34.07 -29.86
N GLU A 26 -10.76 -32.88 -29.37
CA GLU A 26 -11.62 -32.59 -28.21
C GLU A 26 -11.33 -31.15 -27.75
N PHE A 27 -11.80 -30.19 -28.54
CA PHE A 27 -12.13 -28.86 -28.00
C PHE A 27 -13.37 -29.02 -27.12
N ILE A 28 -13.21 -29.62 -25.94
CA ILE A 28 -14.13 -29.41 -24.84
C ILE A 28 -13.71 -28.06 -24.26
N HIS A 29 -14.35 -26.98 -24.72
CA HIS A 29 -14.25 -25.69 -24.06
C HIS A 29 -14.94 -25.82 -22.69
N ILE A 30 -14.18 -26.22 -21.66
CA ILE A 30 -14.65 -26.52 -20.30
C ILE A 30 -15.01 -25.26 -19.51
N SER A 31 -15.63 -24.25 -20.14
CA SER A 31 -16.10 -23.05 -19.43
C SER A 31 -17.12 -23.37 -18.34
N SER A 32 -17.74 -24.54 -18.35
CA SER A 32 -18.75 -24.97 -17.36
C SER A 32 -18.19 -25.63 -16.10
N LEU A 33 -16.88 -25.96 -16.03
CA LEU A 33 -16.23 -26.52 -14.82
C LEU A 33 -15.20 -25.58 -14.19
N ARG A 34 -15.23 -24.28 -14.52
CA ARG A 34 -14.47 -23.29 -13.76
C ARG A 34 -15.14 -23.13 -12.39
N ALA A 35 -14.48 -23.58 -11.33
CA ALA A 35 -14.85 -23.19 -9.98
C ALA A 35 -15.00 -21.66 -9.95
N LYS A 36 -16.16 -21.18 -9.48
CA LYS A 36 -16.43 -19.74 -9.39
C LYS A 36 -15.33 -19.10 -8.54
N ALA A 37 -14.77 -17.99 -9.01
CA ALA A 37 -13.78 -17.25 -8.23
C ALA A 37 -14.38 -16.92 -6.85
N LYS A 38 -13.60 -17.17 -5.80
CA LYS A 38 -13.98 -16.76 -4.45
C LYS A 38 -13.93 -15.23 -4.40
N LEU A 39 -15.06 -14.62 -4.07
CA LEU A 39 -15.11 -13.17 -3.84
C LEU A 39 -14.45 -12.88 -2.48
N ILE A 40 -13.44 -12.02 -2.49
CA ILE A 40 -12.85 -11.47 -1.27
C ILE A 40 -13.52 -10.10 -1.06
N ASP A 41 -14.31 -9.94 0.01
CA ASP A 41 -14.93 -8.66 0.34
C ASP A 41 -14.01 -7.86 1.27
N GLY A 42 -13.18 -7.01 0.68
CA GLY A 42 -12.27 -6.14 1.43
C GLY A 42 -13.00 -5.17 2.39
N ARG A 43 -14.30 -4.92 2.20
CA ARG A 43 -15.08 -4.08 3.15
C ARG A 43 -15.39 -4.84 4.43
N GLU A 44 -15.72 -6.12 4.31
CA GLU A 44 -15.94 -6.97 5.48
C GLU A 44 -14.65 -7.09 6.28
N ILE A 45 -13.53 -7.38 5.60
CA ILE A 45 -12.19 -7.45 6.22
C ILE A 45 -11.84 -6.13 6.91
N ALA A 46 -11.98 -4.99 6.21
CA ALA A 46 -11.71 -3.69 6.80
C ALA A 46 -12.58 -3.37 8.02
N ASN A 47 -13.86 -3.77 8.01
CA ASN A 47 -14.75 -3.55 9.16
C ASN A 47 -14.31 -4.36 10.39
N THR A 48 -13.87 -5.61 10.18
CA THR A 48 -13.30 -6.44 11.24
C THR A 48 -12.06 -5.77 11.83
N ILE A 49 -11.10 -5.37 10.99
CA ILE A 49 -9.87 -4.68 11.43
C ILE A 49 -10.21 -3.38 12.20
N LEU A 50 -11.14 -2.57 11.71
CA LEU A 50 -11.56 -1.34 12.41
C LEU A 50 -12.20 -1.63 13.78
N SER A 51 -12.94 -2.73 13.92
CA SER A 51 -13.51 -3.13 15.20
C SER A 51 -12.43 -3.54 16.20
N GLU A 52 -11.44 -4.31 15.75
CA GLU A 52 -10.29 -4.74 16.58
C GLU A 52 -9.46 -3.53 17.01
N LEU A 53 -9.08 -2.66 16.06
CA LEU A 53 -8.32 -1.44 16.34
C LEU A 53 -9.04 -0.49 17.30
N ARG A 54 -10.37 -0.45 17.25
CA ARG A 54 -11.17 0.35 18.19
C ARG A 54 -11.00 -0.17 19.62
N GLN A 55 -11.07 -1.48 19.80
CA GLN A 55 -10.86 -2.11 21.10
C GLN A 55 -9.43 -1.83 21.60
N GLU A 56 -8.41 -2.05 20.77
CA GLU A 56 -7.01 -1.80 21.13
C GLU A 56 -6.77 -0.35 21.54
N THR A 57 -7.36 0.61 20.80
CA THR A 57 -7.21 2.04 21.12
C THR A 57 -7.89 2.40 22.44
N ASP A 58 -9.05 1.83 22.74
CA ASP A 58 -9.74 2.07 24.01
C ASP A 58 -9.01 1.41 25.19
N GLU A 59 -8.43 0.22 25.01
CA GLU A 59 -7.55 -0.43 26.00
C GLU A 59 -6.28 0.39 26.25
N TRP A 60 -5.63 0.87 25.19
CA TRP A 60 -4.46 1.76 25.28
C TRP A 60 -4.73 2.99 26.13
N VAL A 61 -5.89 3.62 25.95
CA VAL A 61 -6.31 4.79 26.72
C VAL A 61 -6.68 4.41 28.16
N ALA A 62 -7.33 3.26 28.37
CA ALA A 62 -7.67 2.78 29.70
C ALA A 62 -6.43 2.50 30.56
N GLN A 63 -5.29 2.17 29.94
CA GLN A 63 -3.99 2.03 30.59
C GLN A 63 -3.35 3.38 30.99
N GLY A 64 -4.02 4.52 30.72
CA GLY A 64 -3.55 5.86 31.08
C GLY A 64 -2.72 6.56 29.99
N ASN A 65 -2.56 5.93 28.82
CA ASN A 65 -1.84 6.55 27.71
C ASN A 65 -2.69 7.60 26.98
N ARG A 66 -2.04 8.58 26.34
CA ARG A 66 -2.75 9.54 25.49
C ARG A 66 -3.31 8.85 24.23
N ARG A 67 -4.45 9.34 23.72
CA ARG A 67 -4.97 8.93 22.42
C ARG A 67 -3.94 9.23 21.32
N PRO A 68 -3.69 8.28 20.40
CA PRO A 68 -2.82 8.54 19.25
C PRO A 68 -3.38 9.67 18.37
N GLN A 69 -2.51 10.34 17.63
CA GLN A 69 -2.86 11.40 16.70
C GLN A 69 -2.25 11.18 15.32
N LEU A 70 -3.10 11.25 14.31
CA LEU A 70 -2.74 11.22 12.89
C LEU A 70 -2.93 12.61 12.28
N THR A 71 -1.90 13.13 11.62
CA THR A 71 -1.96 14.40 10.88
C THR A 71 -1.76 14.17 9.39
N ALA A 72 -2.74 14.60 8.59
CA ALA A 72 -2.65 14.64 7.14
C ALA A 72 -2.18 16.02 6.66
N ILE A 73 -1.32 16.06 5.64
CA ILE A 73 -1.06 17.26 4.83
C ILE A 73 -1.67 17.05 3.44
N LEU A 74 -2.52 17.98 3.03
CA LEU A 74 -3.15 17.99 1.71
C LEU A 74 -2.72 19.26 0.98
N VAL A 75 -2.07 19.10 -0.17
CA VAL A 75 -1.64 20.22 -1.02
C VAL A 75 -2.61 20.35 -2.20
N GLY A 76 -3.24 21.51 -2.30
CA GLY A 76 -4.23 21.80 -3.33
C GLY A 76 -5.63 21.25 -3.02
N GLU A 77 -6.46 21.21 -4.05
CA GLU A 77 -7.90 20.96 -3.94
C GLU A 77 -8.39 19.83 -4.87
N ASP A 78 -7.49 18.93 -5.27
CA ASP A 78 -7.88 17.77 -6.08
C ASP A 78 -9.01 16.99 -5.39
N PRO A 79 -10.19 16.82 -6.04
CA PRO A 79 -11.36 16.21 -5.40
C PRO A 79 -11.13 14.76 -4.97
N ALA A 80 -10.33 14.00 -5.73
CA ALA A 80 -10.00 12.62 -5.40
C ALA A 80 -9.15 12.58 -4.13
N SER A 81 -8.06 13.34 -4.09
CA SER A 81 -7.15 13.47 -2.94
C SER A 81 -7.88 13.93 -1.68
N THR A 82 -8.78 14.91 -1.81
CA THR A 82 -9.62 15.40 -0.70
C THR A 82 -10.52 14.28 -0.16
N THR A 83 -11.14 13.50 -1.05
CA THR A 83 -12.01 12.38 -0.67
C THR A 83 -11.21 11.26 0.01
N TYR A 84 -10.02 10.93 -0.50
CA TYR A 84 -9.13 9.95 0.10
C TYR A 84 -8.71 10.35 1.51
N VAL A 85 -8.23 11.58 1.70
CA VAL A 85 -7.84 12.10 3.03
C VAL A 85 -9.04 12.09 3.98
N LYS A 86 -10.21 12.53 3.52
CA LYS A 86 -11.44 12.52 4.33
C LYS A 86 -11.79 11.09 4.80
N ASN A 87 -11.69 10.11 3.91
CA ASN A 87 -11.95 8.71 4.26
C ASN A 87 -10.92 8.15 5.25
N LYS A 88 -9.62 8.43 5.04
CA LYS A 88 -8.54 8.07 5.99
C LYS A 88 -8.80 8.67 7.38
N MET A 89 -9.11 9.96 7.45
CA MET A 89 -9.39 10.64 8.72
C MET A 89 -10.69 10.12 9.38
N LYS A 90 -11.70 9.77 8.59
CA LYS A 90 -12.94 9.18 9.13
C LYS A 90 -12.65 7.82 9.77
N ALA A 91 -11.88 6.95 9.10
CA ALA A 91 -11.49 5.65 9.63
C ALA A 91 -10.69 5.79 10.94
N ALA A 92 -9.70 6.68 10.98
CA ALA A 92 -8.93 6.98 12.19
C ALA A 92 -9.83 7.46 13.34
N LYS A 93 -10.77 8.38 13.08
CA LYS A 93 -11.73 8.82 14.09
C LYS A 93 -12.62 7.68 14.60
N GLN A 94 -13.06 6.77 13.71
CA GLN A 94 -13.90 5.63 14.10
C GLN A 94 -13.21 4.75 15.13
N VAL A 95 -11.91 4.51 14.98
CA VAL A 95 -11.12 3.71 15.93
C VAL A 95 -10.64 4.51 17.16
N GLY A 96 -11.00 5.79 17.28
CA GLY A 96 -10.69 6.60 18.46
C GLY A 96 -9.33 7.32 18.42
N ILE A 97 -8.73 7.44 17.23
CA ILE A 97 -7.52 8.22 16.96
C ILE A 97 -7.91 9.69 16.73
N LYS A 98 -7.14 10.62 17.32
CA LYS A 98 -7.26 12.06 17.05
C LYS A 98 -6.76 12.35 15.64
N THR A 99 -7.44 13.22 14.90
CA THR A 99 -7.05 13.53 13.53
C THR A 99 -6.95 15.02 13.29
N ARG A 100 -5.97 15.44 12.51
CA ARG A 100 -5.82 16.81 12.01
C ARG A 100 -5.52 16.78 10.51
N THR A 101 -6.07 17.72 9.76
CA THR A 101 -5.71 17.94 8.36
C THR A 101 -5.16 19.34 8.21
N ILE A 102 -3.97 19.46 7.62
CA ILE A 102 -3.35 20.73 7.22
C ILE A 102 -3.60 20.89 5.72
N HIS A 103 -4.30 21.95 5.36
CA HIS A 103 -4.54 22.31 3.97
C HIS A 103 -3.50 23.34 3.53
N CYS A 104 -2.78 23.02 2.47
CA CYS A 104 -1.79 23.88 1.85
C CYS A 104 -2.27 24.26 0.44
N LEU A 105 -1.98 25.49 0.01
CA LEU A 105 -2.27 25.92 -1.36
C LEU A 105 -1.39 25.15 -2.36
N THR A 106 -1.87 24.99 -3.60
CA THR A 106 -1.06 24.43 -4.69
C THR A 106 0.21 25.24 -4.95
N THR A 107 0.27 26.51 -4.55
CA THR A 107 1.42 27.40 -4.72
C THR A 107 2.43 27.32 -3.58
N ILE A 108 2.23 26.46 -2.57
CA ILE A 108 3.17 26.32 -1.45
C ILE A 108 4.57 25.98 -1.96
N SER A 109 5.60 26.61 -1.38
CA SER A 109 6.97 26.26 -1.73
C SER A 109 7.38 24.92 -1.12
N GLU A 110 8.31 24.20 -1.75
CA GLU A 110 8.87 22.97 -1.16
C GLU A 110 9.45 23.24 0.24
N LYS A 111 10.12 24.38 0.42
CA LYS A 111 10.69 24.79 1.71
C LYS A 111 9.63 24.93 2.80
N ASP A 112 8.49 25.55 2.49
CA ASP A 112 7.42 25.74 3.48
C ASP A 112 6.72 24.42 3.81
N LEU A 113 6.53 23.55 2.82
CA LEU A 113 5.99 22.20 3.04
C LEU A 113 6.94 21.36 3.92
N LEU A 114 8.24 21.42 3.67
CA LEU A 114 9.26 20.79 4.52
C LEU A 114 9.24 21.35 5.94
N GLN A 115 9.00 22.66 6.10
CA GLN A 115 8.87 23.27 7.42
C GLN A 115 7.65 22.74 8.19
N HIS A 116 6.50 22.56 7.52
CA HIS A 116 5.35 21.92 8.14
C HIS A 116 5.67 20.50 8.64
N ILE A 117 6.34 19.70 7.80
CA ILE A 117 6.74 18.34 8.16
C ILE A 117 7.73 18.36 9.33
N HIS A 118 8.69 19.28 9.33
CA HIS A 118 9.64 19.45 10.42
C HIS A 118 8.94 19.76 11.75
N LEU A 119 7.95 20.67 11.75
CA LEU A 119 7.18 20.97 12.96
C LEU A 119 6.42 19.75 13.46
N LEU A 120 5.77 18.98 12.57
CA LEU A 120 5.05 17.76 12.94
C LEU A 120 5.97 16.64 13.45
N ASN A 121 7.17 16.51 12.88
CA ASN A 121 8.16 15.54 13.34
C ASN A 121 8.57 15.81 14.79
N ASN A 122 8.71 17.09 15.17
CA ASN A 122 9.12 17.49 16.52
C ASN A 122 7.96 17.65 17.51
N ASP A 123 6.71 17.58 17.05
CA ASP A 123 5.54 17.66 17.92
C ASP A 123 5.31 16.32 18.66
N PRO A 124 5.45 16.28 19.99
CA PRO A 124 5.26 15.06 20.78
C PRO A 124 3.81 14.58 20.81
N GLU A 125 2.84 15.41 20.41
CA GLU A 125 1.43 15.04 20.30
C GLU A 125 1.08 14.39 18.95
N VAL A 126 1.99 14.36 17.98
CA VAL A 126 1.78 13.74 16.65
C VAL A 126 2.49 12.39 16.59
N ASP A 127 1.73 11.32 16.34
CA ASP A 127 2.28 9.96 16.18
C ASP A 127 2.46 9.55 14.73
N GLY A 128 1.54 9.99 13.87
CA GLY A 128 1.54 9.65 12.45
C GLY A 128 1.39 10.88 11.57
N ILE A 129 2.15 10.89 10.46
CA ILE A 129 2.12 11.92 9.44
C ILE A 129 1.87 11.24 8.10
N LEU A 130 0.88 11.78 7.37
CA LEU A 130 0.53 11.37 6.02
C LEU A 130 0.63 12.61 5.13
N VAL A 131 1.33 12.52 4.01
CA VAL A 131 1.34 13.57 2.98
C VAL A 131 0.64 13.01 1.76
N GLN A 132 -0.51 13.59 1.41
CA GLN A 132 -1.31 13.08 0.32
C GLN A 132 -0.63 13.37 -1.03
N LEU A 133 -0.38 12.30 -1.79
CA LEU A 133 0.15 12.34 -3.16
C LEU A 133 -1.00 12.22 -4.19
N PRO A 134 -0.82 12.72 -5.43
CA PRO A 134 0.35 13.46 -5.92
C PRO A 134 0.41 14.88 -5.33
N ILE A 135 1.60 15.46 -5.28
CA ILE A 135 1.81 16.90 -4.95
C ILE A 135 2.14 17.68 -6.23
N PRO A 136 2.07 19.02 -6.21
CA PRO A 136 2.39 19.84 -7.39
C PRO A 136 3.80 19.59 -7.95
N ASP A 137 3.94 19.63 -9.28
CA ASP A 137 5.17 19.28 -10.02
C ASP A 137 6.42 20.09 -9.64
N HIS A 138 6.26 21.30 -9.09
CA HIS A 138 7.38 22.12 -8.63
C HIS A 138 7.96 21.67 -7.29
N ILE A 139 7.40 20.62 -6.67
CA ILE A 139 7.84 20.03 -5.40
C ILE A 139 8.33 18.60 -5.65
N THR A 140 9.48 18.26 -5.08
CA THR A 140 10.07 16.94 -5.20
C THR A 140 9.40 15.94 -4.24
N GLU A 141 8.51 15.09 -4.75
CA GLU A 141 7.80 14.05 -3.97
C GLU A 141 8.73 13.21 -3.08
N ARG A 142 9.87 12.78 -3.63
CA ARG A 142 10.84 11.97 -2.89
C ARG A 142 11.46 12.73 -1.71
N ALA A 143 11.71 14.03 -1.86
CA ALA A 143 12.23 14.85 -0.78
C ALA A 143 11.19 14.97 0.36
N ILE A 144 9.93 15.16 0.00
CA ILE A 144 8.80 15.23 0.94
C ILE A 144 8.60 13.91 1.68
N CYS A 145 8.57 12.78 0.99
CA CYS A 145 8.42 11.46 1.61
C CYS A 145 9.57 11.16 2.59
N ASN A 146 10.81 11.51 2.22
CA ASN A 146 11.99 11.29 3.07
C ASN A 146 12.08 12.28 4.24
N ALA A 147 11.39 13.41 4.17
CA ALA A 147 11.35 14.39 5.26
C ALA A 147 10.45 13.96 6.43
N VAL A 148 9.44 13.12 6.19
CA VAL A 148 8.63 12.52 7.25
C VAL A 148 9.51 11.59 8.08
N ALA A 149 9.56 11.77 9.40
CA ALA A 149 10.38 10.93 10.26
C ALA A 149 9.98 9.44 10.10
N PRO A 150 10.94 8.50 9.97
CA PRO A 150 10.61 7.08 9.76
C PRO A 150 9.67 6.48 10.83
N SER A 151 9.74 6.96 12.07
CA SER A 151 8.86 6.54 13.16
C SER A 151 7.43 7.07 13.08
N LYS A 152 7.19 8.14 12.29
CA LYS A 152 5.88 8.76 12.08
C LYS A 152 5.34 8.56 10.65
N ASP A 153 6.08 7.88 9.79
CA ASP A 153 5.76 7.64 8.38
C ASP A 153 4.75 6.49 8.22
N VAL A 154 3.48 6.79 8.48
CA VAL A 154 2.40 5.78 8.48
C VAL A 154 2.03 5.30 7.07
N ASP A 155 2.40 6.03 6.01
CA ASP A 155 2.23 5.57 4.63
C ASP A 155 3.44 4.72 4.14
N GLY A 156 4.53 4.63 4.92
CA GLY A 156 5.68 3.76 4.65
C GLY A 156 6.54 4.20 3.46
N PHE A 157 6.54 5.48 3.08
CA PHE A 157 7.23 5.97 1.89
C PHE A 157 8.64 6.47 2.12
N ASN A 158 9.05 6.66 3.38
CA ASN A 158 10.41 7.04 3.72
C ASN A 158 11.39 5.94 3.27
N ILE A 159 12.48 6.33 2.61
CA ILE A 159 13.48 5.39 2.10
C ILE A 159 14.05 4.45 3.17
N VAL A 160 14.13 4.90 4.43
CA VAL A 160 14.57 4.07 5.55
C VAL A 160 13.56 2.94 5.80
N ASN A 161 12.26 3.24 5.76
CA ASN A 161 11.22 2.26 5.97
C ASN A 161 11.12 1.29 4.79
N VAL A 162 11.17 1.79 3.56
CA VAL A 162 11.23 0.96 2.35
C VAL A 162 12.47 0.06 2.37
N GLY A 163 13.63 0.61 2.71
CA GLY A 163 14.88 -0.16 2.80
C GLY A 163 14.83 -1.26 3.86
N ARG A 164 14.30 -0.96 5.05
CA ARG A 164 14.05 -1.96 6.10
C ARG A 164 13.09 -3.04 5.63
N PHE A 165 12.00 -2.66 4.95
CA PHE A 165 11.03 -3.61 4.41
C PHE A 165 11.65 -4.55 3.39
N CYS A 166 12.47 -4.04 2.46
CA CYS A 166 13.18 -4.86 1.47
C CYS A 166 14.21 -5.82 2.07
N LEU A 167 14.60 -5.62 3.33
CA LEU A 167 15.55 -6.45 4.07
C LEU A 167 14.86 -7.31 5.14
N ASP A 168 13.52 -7.44 5.08
CA ASP A 168 12.69 -8.17 6.05
C ASP A 168 12.88 -7.68 7.51
N MET A 169 13.24 -6.41 7.68
CA MET A 169 13.40 -5.78 8.99
C MET A 169 12.08 -5.16 9.46
N LYS A 170 11.85 -5.14 10.77
CA LYS A 170 10.68 -4.50 11.38
C LYS A 170 10.61 -3.01 11.01
N THR A 171 9.50 -2.60 10.40
CA THR A 171 9.28 -1.22 9.92
C THR A 171 7.79 -0.95 9.68
N LEU A 172 7.44 0.31 9.44
CA LEU A 172 6.15 0.66 8.82
C LEU A 172 6.21 0.31 7.33
N VAL A 173 5.21 -0.45 6.86
CA VAL A 173 5.10 -0.97 5.50
C VAL A 173 4.08 -0.14 4.73
N PRO A 174 4.26 0.09 3.41
CA PRO A 174 3.27 0.86 2.66
C PRO A 174 1.86 0.27 2.74
N CYS A 175 0.87 1.12 3.01
CA CYS A 175 -0.49 0.71 3.36
C CYS A 175 -1.18 -0.16 2.29
N THR A 176 -1.00 0.17 1.01
CA THR A 176 -1.67 -0.54 -0.10
C THR A 176 -1.15 -1.96 -0.28
N PRO A 177 0.16 -2.24 -0.42
CA PRO A 177 0.64 -3.61 -0.51
C PRO A 177 0.36 -4.40 0.77
N LEU A 178 0.41 -3.76 1.95
CA LEU A 178 0.02 -4.42 3.20
C LEU A 178 -1.44 -4.90 3.12
N GLY A 179 -2.38 -4.03 2.73
CA GLY A 179 -3.78 -4.41 2.57
C GLY A 179 -4.08 -5.42 1.45
N VAL A 180 -3.13 -5.70 0.54
CA VAL A 180 -3.23 -6.79 -0.44
C VAL A 180 -2.76 -8.12 0.17
N GLN A 181 -1.84 -8.06 1.14
CA GLN A 181 -1.33 -9.23 1.85
C GLN A 181 -2.32 -9.74 2.92
N GLU A 182 -3.03 -8.82 3.59
CA GLU A 182 -4.12 -9.13 4.54
C GLU A 182 -5.30 -9.85 3.87
#